data_AF-A0A832A8Z9-F1
#
_entry.id   AF-A0A832A8Z9-F1
#
_cell.length_a   1.000
_cell.length_b   1.000
_cell.length_c   1.000
_cell.angle_alpha   90.00
_cell.angle_beta   90.00
_cell.angle_gamma   90.00
#
_symmetry.space_group_name_H-M   'P 1'
#
loop_
_entity.id
_entity.type
_entity.pdbx_description
1 polymer ?
#
loop_
_entity_poly.entity_id
_entity_poly.type
_entity_poly.pdbx_seq_one_letter_code
_entity_poly.pdbx_strand_id
1 'polypeptide(L)'
;MKTGLRKIVIGLWVCAAVCAVSFSRASAAENNFYRAGYVMGFQDAASWKAKDPSVTAGRYADVKRDMLAAKGPVPRNFWRGLRDGFRDAVRQYTPKFTRDNVRFEELPEHLRP
;
A
#
# COMPACT_ATOMS: atom_id res chain seq x y z
N MET A 1 21.44 13.12 48.56
CA MET A 1 21.48 12.25 47.35
C MET A 1 20.05 12.03 46.84
N LYS A 2 19.48 12.90 46.00
CA LYS A 2 18.07 12.78 45.52
C LYS A 2 17.82 13.45 44.16
N THR A 3 18.80 13.45 43.26
CA THR A 3 18.72 14.16 41.96
C THR A 3 18.95 13.27 40.73
N GLY A 4 19.16 11.96 40.92
CA GLY A 4 19.41 11.01 39.82
C GLY A 4 18.16 10.36 39.21
N LEU A 5 17.09 10.17 40.00
CA LEU A 5 15.94 9.35 39.56
C LEU A 5 14.98 10.07 38.59
N ARG A 6 14.91 11.40 38.62
CA ARG A 6 13.97 12.18 37.78
C ARG A 6 14.36 12.24 36.31
N LYS A 7 15.64 12.09 35.96
CA LYS A 7 16.12 12.16 34.56
C LYS A 7 15.89 10.87 33.78
N ILE A 8 15.81 9.72 34.45
CA ILE A 8 15.61 8.41 33.82
C ILE A 8 14.16 8.24 33.36
N VAL A 9 13.19 8.77 34.12
CA VAL A 9 11.77 8.65 33.78
C VAL A 9 11.42 9.48 32.53
N ILE A 10 12.01 10.67 32.36
CA ILE A 10 11.73 11.53 31.20
C ILE A 10 12.31 10.93 29.90
N GLY A 11 13.51 10.32 29.96
CA GLY A 11 14.11 9.64 28.81
C GLY A 11 13.28 8.44 28.30
N LEU A 12 12.63 7.70 29.21
CA LEU A 12 11.81 6.54 28.85
C LEU A 12 10.52 6.92 28.13
N TRP A 13 9.88 8.03 28.52
CA TRP A 13 8.66 8.52 27.87
C TRP A 13 8.92 9.10 26.48
N VAL A 14 10.07 9.74 26.25
CA VAL A 14 10.45 10.28 24.93
C VAL A 14 10.74 9.14 23.93
N CYS A 15 11.44 8.08 24.33
CA CYS A 15 11.64 6.92 23.46
C CYS A 15 10.33 6.21 23.10
N ALA A 16 9.40 6.04 24.05
CA ALA A 16 8.10 5.43 23.77
C ALA A 16 7.26 6.25 22.77
N ALA A 17 7.27 7.58 22.89
CA ALA A 17 6.55 8.46 21.97
C ALA A 17 7.14 8.46 20.55
N VAL A 18 8.47 8.47 20.41
CA VAL A 18 9.15 8.41 19.09
C VAL A 18 8.91 7.07 18.39
N CYS A 19 8.90 5.96 19.14
CA CYS A 19 8.55 4.64 18.61
C CYS A 19 7.09 4.55 18.15
N ALA A 20 6.15 5.08 18.94
CA ALA A 20 4.73 5.06 18.60
C ALA A 20 4.40 5.85 17.33
N VAL A 21 4.98 7.06 17.18
CA VAL A 21 4.76 7.91 15.99
C VAL A 21 5.33 7.26 14.73
N SER A 22 6.49 6.60 14.84
CA SER A 22 7.12 5.89 13.72
C SER A 22 6.29 4.68 13.26
N PHE A 23 5.72 3.93 14.22
CA PHE A 23 4.85 2.79 13.93
C PHE A 23 3.54 3.22 13.25
N SER A 24 2.91 4.31 13.73
CA SER A 24 1.71 4.85 13.11
C SER A 24 1.95 5.35 11.68
N ARG A 25 3.10 5.98 11.41
CA ARG A 25 3.47 6.44 10.06
C ARG A 25 3.75 5.26 9.12
N ALA A 26 4.47 4.25 9.58
CA ALA A 26 4.72 3.03 8.79
C ALA A 26 3.41 2.31 8.44
N SER A 27 2.50 2.14 9.41
CA SER A 27 1.19 1.54 9.18
C SER A 27 0.32 2.35 8.20
N ALA A 28 0.35 3.69 8.31
CA ALA A 28 -0.36 4.56 7.38
C ALA A 28 0.21 4.48 5.95
N ALA A 29 1.54 4.46 5.81
CA ALA A 29 2.21 4.29 4.52
C ALA A 29 1.92 2.91 3.91
N GLU A 30 1.95 1.84 4.71
CA GLU A 30 1.58 0.49 4.29
C GLU A 30 0.14 0.40 3.80
N ASN A 31 -0.78 1.11 4.47
CA ASN A 31 -2.17 1.22 4.05
C ASN A 31 -2.28 2.00 2.73
N ASN A 32 -1.51 3.08 2.55
CA ASN A 32 -1.52 3.85 1.31
C ASN A 32 -1.02 3.04 0.11
N PHE A 33 0.05 2.25 0.26
CA PHE A 33 0.52 1.33 -0.79
C PHE A 33 -0.54 0.31 -1.17
N TYR A 34 -1.23 -0.28 -0.19
CA TYR A 34 -2.32 -1.23 -0.46
C TYR A 34 -3.46 -0.59 -1.24
N ARG A 35 -3.91 0.61 -0.83
CA ARG A 35 -4.99 1.34 -1.52
C ARG A 35 -4.59 1.71 -2.95
N ALA A 36 -3.37 2.19 -3.16
CA ALA A 36 -2.87 2.54 -4.49
C ALA A 36 -2.86 1.33 -5.43
N GLY A 37 -2.32 0.19 -4.95
CA GLY A 37 -2.37 -1.06 -5.70
C GLY A 37 -3.80 -1.51 -5.98
N TYR A 38 -4.69 -1.40 -4.99
CA TYR A 38 -6.11 -1.76 -5.13
C TYR A 38 -6.79 -0.95 -6.24
N VAL A 39 -6.65 0.38 -6.22
CA VAL A 39 -7.27 1.26 -7.22
C VAL A 39 -6.76 0.94 -8.62
N MET A 40 -5.44 0.78 -8.78
CA MET A 40 -4.83 0.41 -10.06
C MET A 40 -5.36 -0.95 -10.56
N GLY A 41 -5.39 -1.96 -9.69
CA GLY A 41 -5.92 -3.29 -10.02
C GLY A 41 -7.39 -3.27 -10.43
N PHE A 42 -8.20 -2.48 -9.73
CA PHE A 42 -9.62 -2.34 -10.01
C PHE A 42 -9.87 -1.67 -11.37
N GLN A 43 -9.13 -0.60 -11.68
CA GLN A 43 -9.25 0.15 -12.94
C GLN A 43 -8.74 -0.64 -14.14
N ASP A 44 -7.64 -1.37 -13.98
CA ASP A 44 -7.05 -2.16 -15.06
C ASP A 44 -7.94 -3.36 -15.47
N ALA A 45 -8.75 -3.88 -14.55
CA ALA A 45 -9.42 -5.18 -14.69
C ALA A 45 -10.22 -5.33 -15.99
N ALA A 46 -11.01 -4.32 -16.35
CA ALA A 46 -11.83 -4.36 -17.56
C ALA A 46 -10.97 -4.51 -18.82
N SER A 47 -9.91 -3.71 -18.94
CA SER A 47 -9.01 -3.72 -20.10
C SER A 47 -8.23 -5.03 -20.23
N TRP A 48 -7.85 -5.64 -19.11
CA TRP A 48 -7.14 -6.91 -19.08
C TRP A 48 -8.05 -8.09 -19.41
N LYS A 49 -9.28 -8.12 -18.84
CA LYS A 49 -10.27 -9.15 -19.15
C LYS A 49 -10.77 -9.09 -20.60
N ALA A 50 -10.80 -7.90 -21.20
CA ALA A 50 -11.11 -7.73 -22.61
C ALA A 50 -10.04 -8.34 -23.53
N LYS A 51 -8.75 -8.26 -23.13
CA LYS A 51 -7.63 -8.84 -23.88
C LYS A 51 -7.50 -10.35 -23.65
N ASP A 52 -7.65 -10.77 -22.40
CA ASP A 52 -7.56 -12.17 -21.99
C ASP A 52 -8.67 -12.49 -20.99
N PRO A 53 -9.78 -13.10 -21.44
CA PRO A 53 -10.87 -13.52 -20.56
C PRO A 53 -10.45 -14.60 -19.54
N SER A 54 -9.31 -15.28 -19.72
CA SER A 54 -8.83 -16.30 -18.79
C SER A 54 -7.92 -15.74 -17.69
N VAL A 55 -7.48 -14.48 -17.79
CA VAL A 55 -6.53 -13.91 -16.84
C VAL A 55 -7.09 -13.93 -15.41
N THR A 56 -6.27 -14.42 -14.49
CA THR A 56 -6.57 -14.48 -13.07
C THR A 56 -6.02 -13.24 -12.35
N ALA A 57 -6.60 -12.88 -11.22
CA ALA A 57 -6.11 -11.77 -10.40
C ALA A 57 -4.64 -11.96 -9.96
N GLY A 58 -4.22 -13.20 -9.70
CA GLY A 58 -2.82 -13.52 -9.38
C GLY A 58 -1.90 -13.24 -10.56
N ARG A 59 -2.25 -13.75 -11.76
CA ARG A 59 -1.46 -13.54 -12.97
C ARG A 59 -1.34 -12.07 -13.34
N TYR A 60 -2.44 -11.32 -13.28
CA TYR A 60 -2.44 -9.87 -13.46
C TYR A 60 -1.46 -9.19 -12.49
N ALA A 61 -1.58 -9.50 -11.19
CA ALA A 61 -0.78 -8.85 -10.17
C ALA A 61 0.72 -9.16 -10.31
N ASP A 62 1.09 -10.38 -10.69
CA ASP A 62 2.47 -10.77 -10.94
C ASP A 62 3.06 -10.02 -12.15
N VAL A 63 2.36 -10.03 -13.29
CA VAL A 63 2.84 -9.33 -14.50
C VAL A 63 2.97 -7.82 -14.23
N LYS A 64 1.95 -7.21 -13.61
CA LYS A 64 1.99 -5.79 -13.29
C LYS A 64 3.09 -5.46 -12.29
N ARG A 65 3.28 -6.28 -11.25
CA ARG A 65 4.41 -6.13 -10.31
C ARG A 65 5.73 -6.17 -11.05
N ASP A 66 5.95 -7.12 -11.95
CA ASP A 66 7.22 -7.27 -12.67
C ASP A 66 7.49 -6.06 -13.59
N MET A 67 6.46 -5.56 -14.27
CA MET A 67 6.55 -4.32 -15.07
C MET A 67 6.92 -3.09 -14.22
N LEU A 68 6.38 -2.99 -13.01
CA LEU A 68 6.67 -1.89 -12.08
C LEU A 68 8.06 -2.06 -11.44
N ALA A 69 8.43 -3.31 -11.13
CA ALA A 69 9.73 -3.67 -10.54
C ALA A 69 10.91 -3.29 -11.44
N ALA A 70 10.71 -3.28 -12.75
CA ALA A 70 11.69 -2.79 -13.72
C ALA A 70 12.04 -1.30 -13.55
N LYS A 71 11.17 -0.52 -12.89
CA LYS A 71 11.37 0.93 -12.65
C LYS A 71 11.75 1.25 -11.21
N GLY A 72 11.51 0.33 -10.27
CA GLY A 72 11.81 0.51 -8.85
C GLY A 72 11.12 -0.54 -7.98
N PRO A 73 11.48 -0.64 -6.68
CA PRO A 73 10.94 -1.66 -5.79
C PRO A 73 9.41 -1.54 -5.64
N VAL A 74 8.73 -2.69 -5.60
CA VAL A 74 7.27 -2.76 -5.41
C VAL A 74 6.97 -3.35 -4.03
N PRO A 75 6.40 -2.57 -3.09
CA PRO A 75 6.05 -3.07 -1.76
C PRO A 75 5.04 -4.22 -1.82
N ARG A 76 5.19 -5.20 -0.93
CA ARG A 76 4.28 -6.38 -0.86
C ARG A 76 2.81 -5.99 -0.72
N ASN A 77 2.51 -4.94 0.04
CA ASN A 77 1.15 -4.44 0.23
C ASN A 77 0.56 -3.84 -1.06
N PHE A 78 1.38 -3.19 -1.89
CA PHE A 78 0.95 -2.72 -3.21
C PHE A 78 0.57 -3.91 -4.11
N TRP A 79 1.42 -4.94 -4.16
CA TRP A 79 1.12 -6.17 -4.92
C TRP A 79 -0.15 -6.88 -4.42
N ARG A 80 -0.37 -6.95 -3.10
CA ARG A 80 -1.62 -7.45 -2.52
C ARG A 80 -2.82 -6.62 -2.99
N GLY A 81 -2.67 -5.29 -3.00
CA GLY A 81 -3.65 -4.35 -3.51
C GLY A 81 -4.03 -4.64 -4.96
N LEU A 82 -3.04 -4.74 -5.86
CA LEU A 82 -3.25 -5.05 -7.28
C LEU A 82 -4.16 -6.27 -7.46
N ARG A 83 -3.83 -7.35 -6.76
CA ARG A 83 -4.58 -8.60 -6.82
C ARG A 83 -6.01 -8.44 -6.30
N ASP A 84 -6.19 -7.81 -5.15
CA ASP A 84 -7.50 -7.66 -4.52
C ASP A 84 -8.40 -6.71 -5.34
N GLY A 85 -7.86 -5.59 -5.82
CA GLY A 85 -8.59 -4.64 -6.66
C GLY A 85 -9.07 -5.29 -7.95
N PHE A 86 -8.19 -6.02 -8.63
CA PHE A 86 -8.54 -6.76 -9.83
C PHE A 86 -9.62 -7.80 -9.58
N ARG A 87 -9.47 -8.61 -8.53
CA ARG A 87 -10.46 -9.63 -8.17
C ARG A 87 -11.83 -9.01 -7.90
N ASP A 88 -11.86 -7.92 -7.12
CA ASP A 88 -13.11 -7.28 -6.73
C ASP A 88 -13.80 -6.63 -7.94
N ALA A 89 -13.04 -6.04 -8.87
CA ALA A 89 -13.58 -5.52 -10.14
C ALA A 89 -14.15 -6.62 -11.05
N VAL A 90 -13.45 -7.75 -11.19
CA VAL A 90 -13.95 -8.90 -11.98
C VAL A 90 -15.24 -9.48 -11.38
N ARG A 91 -15.38 -9.45 -10.05
CA ARG A 91 -16.60 -9.85 -9.34
C ARG A 91 -17.69 -8.79 -9.33
N GLN A 92 -17.45 -7.63 -9.97
CA GLN A 92 -18.37 -6.50 -10.03
C GLN A 92 -18.76 -5.97 -8.64
N TYR A 93 -17.83 -6.04 -7.69
CA TYR A 93 -18.04 -5.44 -6.37
C TYR A 93 -17.84 -3.93 -6.42
N THR A 94 -18.55 -3.22 -5.54
CA THR A 94 -18.29 -1.80 -5.28
C THR A 94 -16.84 -1.64 -4.81
N PRO A 95 -16.06 -0.71 -5.39
CA PRO A 95 -14.66 -0.53 -5.01
C PRO A 95 -14.57 -0.09 -3.54
N LYS A 96 -13.69 -0.75 -2.78
CA LYS A 96 -13.40 -0.40 -1.37
C LYS A 96 -12.68 0.93 -1.23
N PHE A 97 -11.91 1.30 -2.24
CA PHE A 97 -11.15 2.54 -2.31
C PHE A 97 -11.24 3.13 -3.71
N THR A 98 -11.34 4.45 -3.78
CA THR A 98 -11.25 5.24 -5.01
C THR A 98 -9.93 6.02 -5.03
N ARG A 99 -9.66 6.74 -6.13
CA ARG A 99 -8.46 7.58 -6.26
C ARG A 99 -8.35 8.60 -5.11
N ASP A 100 -9.46 9.14 -4.63
CA ASP A 100 -9.49 10.14 -3.56
C ASP A 100 -9.10 9.56 -2.19
N ASN A 101 -9.05 8.23 -2.05
CA ASN A 101 -8.62 7.56 -0.82
C ASN A 101 -7.11 7.28 -0.78
N VAL A 102 -6.37 7.64 -1.84
CA VAL A 102 -4.94 7.39 -2.03
C VAL A 102 -4.19 8.72 -2.01
N ARG A 103 -3.12 8.79 -1.20
CA ARG A 103 -2.20 9.93 -1.18
C ARG A 103 -1.08 9.65 -2.18
N PHE A 104 -1.28 10.01 -3.44
CA PHE A 104 -0.34 9.66 -4.53
C PHE A 104 1.02 10.35 -4.39
N GLU A 105 1.04 11.51 -3.73
CA GLU A 105 2.23 12.32 -3.48
C GLU A 105 3.21 11.59 -2.55
N GLU A 106 2.69 10.74 -1.65
CA GLU A 106 3.47 9.91 -0.73
C GLU A 106 4.03 8.64 -1.39
N LEU A 107 3.64 8.33 -2.63
CA LEU A 107 4.12 7.14 -3.34
C LEU A 107 5.35 7.46 -4.19
N PRO A 108 6.27 6.49 -4.37
CA PRO A 108 7.27 6.53 -5.44
C PRO A 108 6.61 6.74 -6.80
N GLU A 109 7.26 7.51 -7.68
CA GLU A 109 6.69 7.90 -8.98
C GLU A 109 6.25 6.71 -9.83
N HIS A 110 7.03 5.62 -9.83
CA HIS A 110 6.69 4.43 -10.61
C HIS A 110 5.44 3.70 -10.13
N LEU A 111 4.96 3.95 -8.90
CA LEU A 111 3.75 3.35 -8.34
C LEU A 111 2.51 4.26 -8.45
N ARG A 112 2.66 5.46 -9.01
CA ARG A 112 1.55 6.36 -9.27
C ARG A 112 0.84 5.94 -10.58
N PRO A 113 -0.51 5.86 -10.59
CA PRO A 113 -1.29 5.45 -11.76
C PRO A 113 -1.45 6.55 -12.81
#